data_AF-A0A1Z8YCH4-F1
#
_entry.id   AF-A0A1Z8YCH4-F1
#
_cell.length_a   1.000
_cell.length_b   1.000
_cell.length_c   1.000
_cell.angle_alpha   90.00
_cell.angle_beta   90.00
_cell.angle_gamma   90.00
#
_symmetry.space_group_name_H-M   'P 1'
#
loop_
_entity.id
_entity.type
_entity.pdbx_description
1 polymer ?
#
loop_
_entity_poly.entity_id
_entity_poly.type
_entity_poly.pdbx_seq_one_letter_code
_entity_poly.pdbx_strand_id
1 'polypeptide(L)'
;HRLTFPWRFLLVGPQGRESIADLGVALKQERTGLSPEAARAARTKLRAPDRLVVVCQAACTDPFQAKEDYAACACAIQNLTLSLAADGVGSKWSSGAITRHPETYRICGIDPSEFEIIGFIWAGHPKETPTVKRPPLEAVVREIP
;
A
#
# COMPACT_ATOMS: atom_id res chain seq x y z
N HIS A 1 -17.29 -12.73 -12.23
CA HIS A 1 -17.45 -11.33 -11.76
C HIS A 1 -17.31 -10.39 -12.94
N ARG A 2 -17.98 -9.24 -12.94
CA ARG A 2 -18.25 -8.30 -14.06
C ARG A 2 -17.08 -7.83 -14.96
N LEU A 3 -15.88 -8.38 -14.82
CA LEU A 3 -14.69 -8.12 -15.64
C LEU A 3 -14.35 -6.62 -15.69
N THR A 4 -14.44 -5.95 -14.54
CA THR A 4 -14.22 -4.49 -14.39
C THR A 4 -12.75 -4.09 -14.40
N PHE A 5 -11.85 -5.02 -14.07
CA PHE A 5 -10.39 -4.81 -14.00
C PHE A 5 -9.99 -3.47 -13.33
N PRO A 6 -10.46 -3.22 -12.08
CA PRO A 6 -10.43 -1.89 -11.48
C PRO A 6 -9.03 -1.45 -11.01
N TRP A 7 -8.07 -2.38 -10.92
CA TRP A 7 -6.74 -2.10 -10.38
C TRP A 7 -5.85 -1.35 -11.38
N ARG A 8 -5.06 -0.41 -10.87
CA ARG A 8 -3.87 0.13 -11.55
C ARG A 8 -2.67 0.04 -10.61
N PHE A 9 -1.51 -0.27 -11.18
CA PHE A 9 -0.24 -0.35 -10.47
C PHE A 9 0.73 0.69 -11.05
N LEU A 10 1.17 1.62 -10.23
CA LEU A 10 2.13 2.65 -10.60
C LEU A 10 3.47 2.34 -9.94
N LEU A 11 4.50 2.04 -10.74
CA LEU A 11 5.85 1.88 -10.23
C LEU A 11 6.49 3.27 -10.03
N VAL A 12 6.77 3.62 -8.77
CA VAL A 12 7.29 4.94 -8.43
C VAL A 12 8.81 4.98 -8.64
N GLY A 13 9.26 5.89 -9.50
CA GLY A 13 10.68 6.11 -9.76
C GLY A 13 11.44 6.75 -8.58
N PRO A 14 12.78 6.87 -8.68
CA PRO A 14 13.62 7.34 -7.56
C PRO A 14 13.20 8.71 -6.99
N GLN A 15 12.92 9.69 -7.85
CA GLN A 15 12.52 11.04 -7.40
C GLN A 15 11.17 11.04 -6.69
N GLY A 16 10.16 10.36 -7.26
CA GLY A 16 8.84 10.23 -6.62
C GLY A 16 8.91 9.51 -5.27
N ARG A 17 9.81 8.53 -5.12
CA ARG A 17 10.06 7.85 -3.84
C ARG A 17 10.64 8.79 -2.78
N GLU A 18 11.54 9.69 -3.15
CA GLU A 18 12.02 10.73 -2.22
C GLU A 18 10.86 11.61 -1.77
N SER A 19 10.04 12.11 -2.72
CA SER A 19 8.89 12.96 -2.40
C SER A 19 7.85 12.28 -1.51
N ILE A 20 7.53 11.01 -1.77
CA ILE A 20 6.63 10.21 -0.92
C ILE A 20 7.22 10.02 0.48
N ALA A 21 8.53 9.75 0.58
CA ALA A 21 9.19 9.59 1.87
C ALA A 21 9.18 10.89 2.70
N ASP A 22 9.45 12.02 2.06
CA ASP A 22 9.44 13.35 2.69
C ASP A 22 8.03 13.71 3.18
N LEU A 23 7.01 13.51 2.34
CA LEU A 23 5.61 13.69 2.72
C LEU A 23 5.23 12.77 3.90
N GLY A 24 5.63 11.50 3.86
CA GLY A 24 5.35 10.55 4.92
C GLY A 24 5.98 10.94 6.27
N VAL A 25 7.18 11.52 6.25
CA VAL A 25 7.84 12.04 7.45
C VAL A 25 7.14 13.29 7.96
N ALA A 26 6.81 14.24 7.08
CA ALA A 26 6.12 15.47 7.45
C ALA A 26 4.77 15.19 8.13
N LEU A 27 3.94 14.34 7.52
CA LEU A 27 2.64 13.94 8.09
C LEU A 27 2.79 13.23 9.44
N LYS A 28 3.83 12.41 9.60
CA LYS A 28 4.09 11.73 10.88
C LYS A 28 4.57 12.72 11.94
N GLN A 29 5.41 13.69 11.56
CA GLN A 29 5.90 14.72 12.46
C GLN A 29 4.76 15.61 12.96
N GLU A 30 3.87 16.06 12.07
CA GLU A 30 2.68 16.83 12.44
C GLU A 30 1.79 16.08 13.45
N ARG A 31 1.57 14.77 13.22
CA ARG A 31 0.71 13.94 14.08
C ARG A 31 1.33 13.60 15.44
N THR A 32 2.65 13.49 15.54
CA THR A 32 3.31 12.87 16.71
C THR A 32 4.42 13.71 17.33
N GLY A 33 4.76 14.87 16.76
CA GLY A 33 5.84 15.73 17.27
C GLY A 33 7.22 15.07 17.21
N LEU A 34 7.54 14.36 16.12
CA LEU A 34 8.81 13.64 16.01
C LEU A 34 10.01 14.56 16.27
N SER A 35 10.98 14.06 17.04
CA SER A 35 12.29 14.70 17.13
C SER A 35 13.01 14.66 15.77
N PRO A 36 14.00 15.55 15.54
CA PRO A 36 14.79 15.53 14.30
C PRO A 36 15.45 14.17 14.01
N GLU A 37 15.92 13.49 15.04
CA GLU A 37 16.51 12.15 14.92
C GLU A 37 15.47 11.10 14.50
N ALA A 38 14.29 11.12 15.13
CA ALA A 38 13.21 10.20 14.79
C ALA A 38 12.65 10.44 13.37
N ALA A 39 12.62 11.70 12.91
CA ALA A 39 12.26 12.07 11.54
C ALA A 39 13.28 11.50 10.53
N ARG A 40 14.58 11.68 10.78
CA ARG A 40 15.65 11.11 9.94
C ARG A 40 15.59 9.58 9.90
N ALA A 41 15.36 8.91 11.03
CA ALA A 41 15.20 7.47 11.10
C ALA A 41 13.95 6.99 10.32
N ALA A 42 12.84 7.71 10.41
CA ALA A 42 11.63 7.41 9.64
C ALA A 42 11.87 7.55 8.14
N ARG A 43 12.57 8.61 7.71
CA ARG A 43 12.96 8.82 6.31
C ARG A 43 13.80 7.65 5.77
N THR A 44 14.82 7.23 6.52
CA THR A 44 15.66 6.07 6.16
C THR A 44 14.83 4.81 6.01
N LYS A 45 13.89 4.55 6.93
CA LYS A 45 13.01 3.37 6.86
C LYS A 45 12.09 3.37 5.64
N LEU A 46 11.54 4.53 5.26
CA LEU A 46 10.70 4.65 4.07
C LEU A 46 11.48 4.47 2.77
N ARG A 47 12.78 4.78 2.77
CA ARG A 47 13.65 4.64 1.59
C ARG A 47 14.31 3.27 1.45
N ALA A 48 14.34 2.48 2.53
CA ALA A 48 15.03 1.20 2.56
C ALA A 48 14.55 0.15 1.53
N PRO A 49 13.25 0.02 1.22
CA PRO A 49 12.77 -0.93 0.19
C PRO A 49 13.32 -0.58 -1.21
N ASP A 50 13.59 -1.57 -2.06
CA ASP A 50 14.16 -1.37 -3.40
C ASP A 50 13.16 -0.76 -4.39
N ARG A 51 11.86 -1.03 -4.19
CA ARG A 51 10.76 -0.61 -5.07
C ARG A 51 9.56 -0.13 -4.26
N LEU A 52 8.81 0.79 -4.86
CA LEU A 52 7.53 1.27 -4.36
C LEU A 52 6.50 1.18 -5.48
N VAL A 53 5.39 0.51 -5.22
CA VAL A 53 4.23 0.46 -6.11
C VAL A 53 3.06 1.16 -5.42
N VAL A 54 2.46 2.13 -6.10
CA VAL A 54 1.18 2.73 -5.71
C VAL A 54 0.08 1.93 -6.38
N VAL A 55 -0.93 1.56 -5.59
CA VAL A 55 -2.07 0.78 -6.07
C VAL A 55 -3.30 1.67 -6.06
N CYS A 56 -3.96 1.74 -7.20
CA CYS A 56 -5.16 2.53 -7.38
C CYS A 56 -6.34 1.66 -7.79
N GLN A 57 -7.53 2.07 -7.35
CA GLN A 57 -8.80 1.57 -7.80
C GLN A 57 -9.43 2.60 -8.74
N ALA A 58 -10.02 2.17 -9.86
CA ALA A 58 -10.85 3.04 -10.68
C ALA A 58 -12.04 3.60 -9.88
N ALA A 59 -12.34 4.88 -10.06
CA ALA A 59 -13.47 5.53 -9.44
C ALA A 59 -14.78 4.88 -9.91
N CYS A 60 -15.69 4.66 -8.96
CA CYS A 60 -17.00 4.06 -9.22
C CYS A 60 -18.05 4.80 -8.38
N THR A 61 -19.12 5.26 -9.04
CA THR A 61 -20.22 5.97 -8.36
C THR A 61 -21.23 5.03 -7.72
N ASP A 62 -21.30 3.77 -8.15
CA ASP A 62 -22.12 2.74 -7.50
C ASP A 62 -21.39 2.20 -6.25
N PRO A 63 -21.90 2.45 -5.02
CA PRO A 63 -21.22 2.02 -3.80
C PRO A 63 -21.11 0.50 -3.65
N PHE A 64 -22.01 -0.26 -4.27
CA PHE A 64 -21.95 -1.72 -4.22
C PHE A 64 -20.80 -2.22 -5.10
N GLN A 65 -20.78 -1.82 -6.37
CA GLN A 65 -19.67 -2.15 -7.26
C GLN A 65 -18.33 -1.64 -6.74
N ALA A 66 -18.26 -0.43 -6.16
CA ALA A 66 -17.01 0.09 -5.58
C ALA A 66 -16.42 -0.83 -4.50
N LYS A 67 -17.27 -1.51 -3.70
CA LYS A 67 -16.81 -2.50 -2.72
C LYS A 67 -16.32 -3.79 -3.39
N GLU A 68 -17.01 -4.26 -4.41
CA GLU A 68 -16.58 -5.42 -5.20
C GLU A 68 -15.24 -5.15 -5.91
N ASP A 69 -15.08 -3.95 -6.46
CA ASP A 69 -13.87 -3.50 -7.13
C ASP A 69 -12.70 -3.33 -6.15
N TYR A 70 -12.94 -2.82 -4.95
CA TYR A 70 -11.95 -2.78 -3.87
C TYR A 70 -11.48 -4.19 -3.49
N ALA A 71 -12.40 -5.15 -3.33
CA ALA A 71 -12.06 -6.54 -3.04
C ALA A 71 -11.23 -7.17 -4.17
N ALA A 72 -11.58 -6.91 -5.43
CA ALA A 72 -10.80 -7.34 -6.57
C ALA A 72 -9.38 -6.75 -6.57
N CYS A 73 -9.23 -5.47 -6.22
CA CYS A 73 -7.92 -4.84 -6.05
C CYS A 73 -7.13 -5.45 -4.89
N ALA A 74 -7.77 -5.76 -3.75
CA ALA A 74 -7.11 -6.43 -2.63
C ALA A 74 -6.58 -7.83 -3.01
N CYS A 75 -7.35 -8.60 -3.80
CA CYS A 75 -6.86 -9.85 -4.39
C CYS A 75 -5.67 -9.61 -5.33
N ALA A 76 -5.71 -8.57 -6.16
CA ALA A 76 -4.61 -8.24 -7.06
C ALA A 76 -3.33 -7.85 -6.28
N ILE A 77 -3.47 -7.09 -5.18
CA ILE A 77 -2.38 -6.78 -4.24
C ILE A 77 -1.81 -8.08 -3.67
N GLN A 78 -2.66 -8.97 -3.16
CA GLN A 78 -2.21 -10.24 -2.57
C GLN A 78 -1.52 -11.14 -3.59
N ASN A 79 -2.01 -11.20 -4.83
CA ASN A 79 -1.37 -11.98 -5.89
C ASN A 79 0.03 -11.42 -6.22
N LEU A 80 0.17 -10.09 -6.28
CA LEU A 80 1.46 -9.45 -6.49
C LEU A 80 2.43 -9.74 -5.32
N THR A 81 1.97 -9.66 -4.06
CA THR A 81 2.84 -9.95 -2.91
C THR A 81 3.25 -11.42 -2.83
N LEU A 82 2.38 -12.35 -3.23
CA LEU A 82 2.72 -13.77 -3.37
C LEU A 82 3.74 -14.02 -4.49
N SER A 83 3.58 -13.36 -5.65
CA SER A 83 4.55 -13.45 -6.75
C SER A 83 5.92 -12.95 -6.31
N LEU A 84 5.98 -11.79 -5.65
CA LEU A 84 7.24 -11.26 -5.10
C LEU A 84 7.88 -12.24 -4.11
N ALA A 85 7.08 -12.82 -3.22
CA ALA A 85 7.58 -13.79 -2.24
C ALA A 85 8.12 -15.06 -2.90
N ALA A 86 7.47 -15.56 -3.97
CA ALA A 86 7.95 -16.69 -4.74
C ALA A 86 9.33 -16.43 -5.37
N ASP A 87 9.61 -15.17 -5.72
CA ASP A 87 10.90 -14.71 -6.25
C ASP A 87 11.90 -14.31 -5.15
N GLY A 88 11.61 -14.57 -3.87
CA GLY A 88 12.47 -14.21 -2.74
C GLY A 88 12.45 -12.72 -2.37
N VAL A 89 11.53 -11.94 -2.93
CA VAL A 89 11.35 -10.51 -2.63
C VAL A 89 10.31 -10.33 -1.54
N GLY A 90 10.72 -9.71 -0.43
CA GLY A 90 9.81 -9.32 0.64
C GLY A 90 8.93 -8.14 0.21
N SER A 91 7.70 -8.11 0.70
CA SER A 91 6.79 -6.99 0.46
C SER A 91 6.02 -6.60 1.71
N LYS A 92 5.65 -5.32 1.77
CA LYS A 92 4.77 -4.76 2.80
C LYS A 92 3.69 -3.94 2.12
N TRP A 93 2.43 -4.34 2.32
CA TRP A 93 1.29 -3.48 2.01
C TRP A 93 1.07 -2.50 3.17
N SER A 94 0.89 -1.23 2.85
CA SER A 94 0.45 -0.22 3.80
C SER A 94 -0.63 0.68 3.20
N SER A 95 -1.62 0.98 4.02
CA SER A 95 -2.58 2.08 3.83
C SER A 95 -2.38 3.13 4.94
N GLY A 96 -3.01 4.30 4.82
CA GLY A 96 -2.97 5.34 5.85
C GLY A 96 -3.31 6.72 5.28
N ALA A 97 -3.27 7.76 6.12
CA ALA A 97 -3.65 9.12 5.70
C ALA A 97 -2.89 9.60 4.44
N ILE A 98 -1.65 9.16 4.26
CA ILE A 98 -0.84 9.48 3.07
C ILE A 98 -1.48 8.98 1.76
N THR A 99 -2.26 7.89 1.73
CA THR A 99 -2.93 7.45 0.49
C THR A 99 -4.03 8.41 0.05
N ARG A 100 -4.59 9.19 0.99
CA ARG A 100 -5.67 10.15 0.74
C ARG A 100 -5.19 11.60 0.64
N HIS A 101 -3.90 11.83 0.86
CA HIS A 101 -3.35 13.18 0.89
C HIS A 101 -3.24 13.74 -0.54
N PRO A 102 -3.73 14.97 -0.82
CA PRO A 102 -3.70 15.55 -2.18
C PRO A 102 -2.31 15.58 -2.81
N GLU A 103 -1.28 15.84 -2.01
CA GLU A 103 0.11 15.85 -2.46
C GLU A 103 0.57 14.49 -2.98
N THR A 104 0.05 13.38 -2.46
CA THR A 104 0.36 12.03 -2.97
C THR A 104 -0.17 11.87 -4.39
N TYR A 105 -1.40 12.32 -4.66
CA TYR A 105 -1.98 12.31 -6.00
C TYR A 105 -1.16 13.16 -6.96
N ARG A 106 -0.74 14.36 -6.51
CA ARG A 106 0.12 15.26 -7.28
C ARG A 106 1.48 14.62 -7.63
N ILE A 107 2.15 14.02 -6.64
CA ILE A 107 3.44 13.33 -6.85
C ILE A 107 3.29 12.17 -7.84
N CYS A 108 2.18 11.45 -7.76
CA CYS A 108 1.93 10.27 -8.59
C CYS A 108 1.32 10.60 -9.96
N GLY A 109 0.91 11.84 -10.21
CA GLY A 109 0.21 12.24 -11.44
C GLY A 109 -1.14 11.54 -11.60
N ILE A 110 -1.85 11.31 -10.49
CA ILE A 110 -3.14 10.61 -10.48
C ILE A 110 -4.27 11.62 -10.36
N ASP A 111 -5.26 11.53 -11.23
CA ASP A 111 -6.51 12.28 -11.10
C ASP A 111 -7.43 11.60 -10.05
N PRO A 112 -7.74 12.27 -8.93
CA PRO A 112 -8.60 11.71 -7.88
C PRO A 112 -10.07 11.54 -8.32
N SER A 113 -10.48 12.12 -9.46
CA SER A 113 -11.81 11.89 -10.04
C SER A 113 -11.89 10.58 -10.83
N GLU A 114 -10.76 10.08 -11.33
CA GLU A 114 -10.68 8.83 -12.10
C GLU A 114 -10.22 7.65 -11.25
N PHE A 115 -9.38 7.88 -10.23
CA PHE A 115 -8.77 6.81 -9.44
C PHE A 115 -8.65 7.18 -7.95
N GLU A 116 -8.85 6.20 -7.08
CA GLU A 116 -8.55 6.28 -5.65
C GLU A 116 -7.27 5.48 -5.34
N ILE A 117 -6.31 6.08 -4.64
CA ILE A 117 -5.14 5.35 -4.13
C ILE A 117 -5.55 4.56 -2.88
N ILE A 118 -5.49 3.23 -3.00
CA ILE A 118 -5.92 2.29 -1.94
C ILE A 118 -4.75 1.66 -1.18
N GLY A 119 -3.51 1.83 -1.64
CA GLY A 119 -2.36 1.29 -0.93
C GLY A 119 -1.02 1.56 -1.59
N PHE A 120 0.01 1.33 -0.79
CA PHE A 120 1.40 1.25 -1.22
C PHE A 120 1.92 -0.17 -0.98
N ILE A 121 2.67 -0.70 -1.94
CA ILE A 121 3.44 -1.93 -1.79
C ILE A 121 4.92 -1.54 -1.81
N TRP A 122 5.56 -1.71 -0.66
CA TRP A 122 6.99 -1.55 -0.50
C TRP A 122 7.64 -2.90 -0.73
N ALA A 123 8.51 -3.03 -1.72
CA ALA A 123 9.14 -4.30 -2.07
C ALA A 123 10.66 -4.20 -2.02
N GLY A 124 11.31 -5.25 -1.53
CA GLY A 124 12.77 -5.33 -1.43
C GLY A 124 13.20 -6.57 -0.65
N HIS A 125 14.50 -6.68 -0.36
CA HIS A 125 15.04 -7.87 0.27
C HIS A 125 15.09 -7.72 1.80
N PRO A 126 14.30 -8.51 2.55
CA PRO A 126 14.31 -8.43 4.01
C PRO A 126 15.59 -9.04 4.55
N LYS A 127 16.14 -8.46 5.63
CA LYS A 127 17.24 -9.08 6.39
C LYS A 127 16.77 -10.31 7.16
N GLU A 128 15.54 -10.27 7.65
CA GLU A 128 14.92 -11.31 8.45
C GLU A 128 13.44 -11.43 8.06
N THR A 129 12.94 -12.66 7.99
CA THR A 129 11.52 -12.93 7.77
C THR A 129 10.89 -13.30 9.11
N PRO A 130 9.95 -12.49 9.65
CA PRO A 130 9.36 -12.77 10.94
C PRO A 130 8.46 -14.01 10.86
N THR A 131 8.55 -14.87 11.87
CA THR A 131 7.56 -15.92 12.07
C THR A 131 6.37 -15.34 12.82
N VAL A 132 5.17 -15.41 12.22
CA VAL A 132 3.94 -14.89 12.83
C VAL A 132 3.08 -16.06 13.29
N LYS A 133 2.75 -16.11 14.59
CA LYS A 133 1.79 -17.07 15.12
C LYS A 133 0.39 -16.71 14.59
N ARG A 134 -0.22 -17.62 13.83
CA ARG A 134 -1.60 -17.47 13.34
C ARG A 134 -2.59 -17.90 14.43
N PRO A 135 -3.78 -17.28 14.51
CA PRO A 135 -4.88 -17.83 15.29
C PRO A 135 -5.20 -19.27 14.85
N PRO A 136 -5.73 -20.12 15.73
CA PRO A 136 -6.18 -21.44 15.35
C PRO A 136 -7.45 -21.35 14.47
N LEU A 137 -7.76 -22.42 13.74
CA LEU A 137 -8.80 -22.41 12.69
C LEU A 137 -10.19 -22.10 13.26
N GLU A 138 -10.51 -22.69 14.41
CA GLU A 138 -11.76 -22.52 15.14
C GLU A 138 -12.03 -21.08 15.59
N ALA A 139 -11.01 -20.21 15.60
CA ALA A 139 -11.19 -18.79 15.89
C ALA A 139 -11.78 -18.01 14.70
N VAL A 140 -11.71 -18.57 13.49
CA VAL A 140 -12.10 -17.88 12.24
C VAL A 140 -13.04 -18.70 11.35
N VAL A 141 -13.29 -19.98 11.68
CA VAL A 141 -14.21 -20.86 10.97
C VAL A 141 -15.31 -21.34 11.92
N ARG A 142 -16.56 -21.21 11.47
CA ARG A 142 -17.74 -21.76 12.14
C ARG A 142 -18.53 -22.58 11.12
N GLU A 143 -18.80 -23.83 11.47
CA GLU A 143 -19.70 -24.69 10.69
C GLU A 143 -21.13 -24.53 11.19
N ILE A 144 -22.09 -24.58 10.28
CA ILE A 144 -23.53 -24.63 10.57
C ILE A 144 -24.10 -25.94 10.01
N PRO A 145 -25.13 -26.53 10.66
CA PRO A 145 -25.78 -27.75 10.18
C PRO A 145 -26.36 -27.63 8.77
#